data_AF-A0A8S3BRB2-F1
#
_entry.id   AF-A0A8S3BRB2-F1
#
_cell.length_a   1.000
_cell.length_b   1.000
_cell.length_c   1.000
_cell.angle_alpha   90.00
_cell.angle_beta   90.00
_cell.angle_gamma   90.00
#
_symmetry.space_group_name_H-M   'P 1'
#
loop_
_entity.id
_entity.type
_entity.pdbx_description
1 polymer ?
#
loop_
_entity_poly.entity_id
_entity_poly.type
_entity_poly.pdbx_seq_one_letter_code
_entity_poly.pdbx_strand_id
1 'polypeptide(L)' 'LMNRLWGDNFFSATEKKWSKSGGEGYTRGFNQFVLDPIFKVFRAIMDCKKDEYLSLIEKLG' A
#
# COMPACT_ATOMS: atom_id res chain seq x y z
N LEU A 1 -0.78 -3.27 14.27
CA LEU A 1 -0.42 -2.85 12.90
C LEU A 1 -0.18 -1.33 12.81
N MET A 2 -1.07 -0.49 13.35
CA MET A 2 -0.95 0.98 13.26
C MET A 2 0.41 1.54 13.70
N ASN A 3 0.98 1.03 14.80
CA ASN A 3 2.32 1.47 15.26
C ASN A 3 3.45 1.16 14.27
N ARG A 4 3.23 0.27 13.30
CA ARG A 4 4.20 -0.09 12.23
C ARG A 4 3.92 0.62 10.91
N LEU A 5 2.82 1.35 10.80
CA LEU A 5 2.45 2.10 9.60
C LEU A 5 3.07 3.50 9.58
N TRP A 6 3.87 3.89 10.57
CA TRP A 6 4.48 5.21 10.64
C TRP A 6 5.92 5.13 11.16
N GLY A 7 6.69 6.21 10.96
CA GLY A 7 8.12 6.25 11.27
C GLY A 7 8.93 5.28 10.42
N ASP A 8 10.10 4.89 10.93
CA ASP A 8 11.04 3.98 10.25
C ASP A 8 10.67 2.52 10.47
N ASN A 9 9.53 2.14 9.91
CA ASN A 9 9.08 0.77 9.80
C ASN A 9 8.95 0.40 8.33
N PHE A 10 9.64 -0.66 7.93
CA PHE A 10 9.67 -1.18 6.56
C PHE A 10 9.18 -2.62 6.56
N PHE A 11 8.51 -3.01 5.48
CA PHE A 11 7.99 -4.35 5.27
C PHE A 11 8.56 -4.94 3.98
N SER A 12 9.01 -6.20 4.05
CA SER A 12 9.38 -6.98 2.88
C SER A 12 8.23 -7.91 2.50
N ALA A 13 7.69 -7.75 1.29
CA ALA A 13 6.65 -8.64 0.79
C ALA A 13 7.17 -10.06 0.51
N THR A 14 8.46 -10.16 0.14
CA THR A 14 9.15 -11.44 -0.12
C THR A 14 9.33 -12.23 1.17
N GLU A 15 9.87 -11.60 2.21
CA GLU A 15 10.14 -12.27 3.50
C GLU A 15 8.96 -12.25 4.46
N LYS A 16 7.95 -11.41 4.21
CA LYS A 16 6.81 -11.12 5.08
C LYS A 16 7.22 -10.65 6.48
N LYS A 17 8.33 -9.91 6.57
CA LYS A 17 8.93 -9.44 7.82
C LYS A 17 8.97 -7.92 7.88
N TRP A 18 8.95 -7.42 9.10
CA TRP A 18 9.14 -6.00 9.42
C TRP A 18 10.59 -5.75 9.82
N SER A 19 11.14 -4.63 9.37
CA SER A 19 12.45 -4.15 9.77
C SER A 19 12.39 -2.67 10.14
N LYS A 20 13.26 -2.25 11.05
CA LYS A 20 13.49 -0.83 11.33
C LYS A 20 14.53 -0.20 10.40
N SER A 21 15.31 -1.03 9.70
CA SER A 21 16.21 -0.63 8.64
C SER A 21 15.59 -0.89 7.28
N GLY A 22 15.68 0.09 6.38
CA GLY A 22 15.34 -0.09 4.97
C GLY A 22 16.43 -0.86 4.22
N GLY A 23 16.18 -1.12 2.93
CA GLY A 23 17.09 -1.83 2.04
C GLY A 23 16.38 -2.30 0.78
N GLU A 24 17.11 -2.97 -0.11
CA GLU A 24 16.52 -3.58 -1.30
C GLU A 24 15.46 -4.61 -0.90
N GLY A 25 14.26 -4.53 -1.49
CA GLY A 25 13.12 -5.38 -1.14
C GLY A 25 12.31 -4.96 0.09
N TYR A 26 12.68 -3.85 0.75
CA TYR A 26 11.95 -3.29 1.90
C TYR A 26 11.26 -1.98 1.53
N THR A 27 9.93 -1.93 1.70
CA THR A 27 9.13 -0.71 1.45
C THR A 27 8.62 -0.15 2.77
N ARG A 28 8.59 1.18 2.93
CA ARG A 28 8.03 1.80 4.14
C ARG A 28 6.58 1.34 4.32
N GLY A 29 6.24 0.89 5.52
CA GLY A 29 4.92 0.32 5.82
C GLY A 29 3.77 1.27 5.47
N PHE A 30 3.94 2.56 5.73
CA PHE A 30 2.97 3.59 5.32
C PHE A 30 2.74 3.59 3.80
N ASN A 31 3.82 3.58 3.03
CA ASN A 31 3.73 3.68 1.58
C ASN A 31 3.02 2.45 1.00
N GLN A 32 3.41 1.26 1.47
CA GLN A 32 2.86 0.00 0.95
C GLN A 32 1.40 -0.24 1.34
N PHE A 33 1.02 0.03 2.59
CA PHE A 33 -0.29 -0.35 3.12
C PHE A 33 -1.31 0.78 3.12
N VAL A 34 -0.89 2.03 2.95
CA VAL A 34 -1.78 3.21 2.98
C VAL A 34 -1.71 3.97 1.65
N LEU A 35 -0.53 4.46 1.25
CA LEU A 35 -0.43 5.29 0.04
C LEU A 35 -0.66 4.51 -1.26
N ASP A 36 -0.15 3.29 -1.38
CA ASP A 36 -0.29 2.48 -2.60
C ASP A 36 -1.77 2.16 -2.92
N PRO A 37 -2.62 1.72 -1.98
CA PRO A 37 -4.05 1.58 -2.22
C PRO A 37 -4.71 2.89 -2.66
N ILE A 38 -4.38 4.01 -2.00
CA ILE A 38 -4.91 5.33 -2.34
C ILE A 38 -4.56 5.70 -3.79
N PHE A 39 -3.28 5.57 -4.18
CA PHE A 39 -2.85 5.87 -5.55
C PHE A 39 -3.47 4.96 -6.60
N LYS A 40 -3.72 3.67 -6.29
CA LYS A 40 -4.41 2.77 -7.20
C LYS A 40 -5.84 3.22 -7.48
N VAL A 41 -6.58 3.63 -6.44
CA VAL A 41 -7.94 4.17 -6.60
C VAL A 41 -7.92 5.44 -7.44
N PHE A 42 -7.04 6.39 -7.12
CA PHE A 42 -6.91 7.63 -7.90
C PHE A 42 -6.60 7.37 -9.37
N ARG A 43 -5.63 6.49 -9.67
CA ARG A 43 -5.29 6.13 -11.07
C ARG A 43 -6.44 5.46 -11.79
N ALA A 44 -7.11 4.49 -11.17
CA ALA A 44 -8.24 3.80 -11.78
C ALA A 44 -9.38 4.78 -12.14
N ILE A 45 -9.63 5.78 -11.28
CA ILE A 45 -10.62 6.83 -11.53
C ILE A 45 -10.16 7.77 -12.66
N MET A 46 -8.91 8.26 -12.62
CA MET A 46 -8.39 9.18 -13.64
C MET A 46 -8.29 8.54 -15.04
N ASP A 47 -8.01 7.24 -15.11
CA ASP A 47 -7.95 6.48 -16.36
C ASP A 47 -9.34 6.00 -16.84
N CYS A 48 -10.43 6.42 -16.18
CA CYS A 48 -11.81 6.02 -16.48
C CYS A 48 -12.04 4.50 -16.51
N LYS A 49 -11.27 3.72 -15.73
CA LYS A 49 -11.38 2.26 -15.66
C LYS A 49 -12.52 1.83 -14.73
N LYS A 50 -13.75 1.95 -15.23
CA LYS A 50 -14.99 1.75 -14.48
C LYS A 50 -15.04 0.44 -13.67
N ASP A 51 -14.74 -0.67 -14.31
CA ASP A 51 -14.81 -1.97 -13.65
C ASP A 51 -13.73 -2.13 -12.57
N GLU A 52 -12.56 -1.51 -12.76
CA GLU A 52 -11.45 -1.55 -11.82
C GLU A 52 -11.76 -0.73 -10.56
N TYR A 53 -12.17 0.54 -10.70
CA TYR A 53 -12.46 1.37 -9.52
C TYR A 53 -13.71 0.92 -8.78
N LEU A 54 -14.73 0.37 -9.45
CA LEU A 54 -15.89 -0.21 -8.77
C LEU A 54 -15.50 -1.43 -7.93
N SER A 55 -14.67 -2.32 -8.47
CA SER A 55 -14.13 -3.46 -7.70
C SER A 55 -13.26 -3.03 -6.53
N LEU A 56 -12.48 -1.95 -6.69
CA LEU A 56 -11.66 -1.40 -5.60
C LEU A 56 -12.52 -0.79 -4.50
N ILE A 57 -13.60 -0.07 -4.84
CA ILE A 57 -14.54 0.51 -3.87
C ILE A 57 -15.23 -0.59 -3.08
N GLU A 58 -15.68 -1.66 -3.73
CA GLU A 58 -16.32 -2.80 -3.06
C GLU A 58 -15.39 -3.50 -2.07
N LYS A 59 -14.09 -3.57 -2.36
CA LYS A 59 -13.09 -4.16 -1.44
C LYS A 59 -12.71 -3.26 -0.26
N LEU A 60 -13.06 -1.97 -0.32
CA LEU A 60 -12.75 -0.98 0.71
C LEU A 60 -13.91 -0.74 1.68
N GLY A 61 -15.15 -1.09 1.29
CA GLY A 61 -16.35 -1.06 2.13
C GLY A 61 -16.60 -2.39 2.83
#